data_AF-A0A259PNX0-F1
#
_entry.id   AF-A0A259PNX0-F1
#
_cell.length_a   1.000
_cell.length_b   1.000
_cell.length_c   1.000
_cell.angle_alpha   90.00
_cell.angle_beta   90.00
_cell.angle_gamma   90.00
#
_symmetry.space_group_name_H-M   'P 1'
#
loop_
_entity.id
_entity.type
_entity.pdbx_description
1 polymer ?
#
loop_
_entity_poly.entity_id
_entity_poly.type
_entity_poly.pdbx_seq_one_letter_code
_entity_poly.pdbx_strand_id
1 'polypeptide(L)'
;MRVLVTVASRHGATWEIGEVIAEVLADRGLDVETRAPEDVATLDGIDAVVLGSAVYLAHWMPSARDLVDRQTQELRKRPVWLFSSGLAVQPAASANSPHELLALRDQLLARGHRSFRGRLDRSLLTFTERAAIAGARAREGDHRDMGAVRAWAAEVADDLIARPESLPALSEGATLRHEPRHAAV
;
A
#
# COMPACT_ATOMS: atom_id res chain seq x y z
N MET A 1 -15.15 7.10 6.14
CA MET A 1 -14.41 6.46 5.03
C MET A 1 -13.82 5.17 5.56
N ARG A 2 -13.95 4.07 4.82
CA ARG A 2 -13.37 2.78 5.16
C ARG A 2 -12.04 2.58 4.45
N VAL A 3 -10.98 2.31 5.20
CA VAL A 3 -9.61 2.17 4.71
C VAL A 3 -9.13 0.75 4.95
N LEU A 4 -8.61 0.13 3.90
CA LEU A 4 -7.93 -1.16 4.01
C LEU A 4 -6.42 -0.94 4.17
N VAL A 5 -5.85 -1.45 5.25
CA VAL A 5 -4.40 -1.61 5.39
C VAL A 5 -4.06 -3.07 5.07
N THR A 6 -3.33 -3.31 3.99
CA THR A 6 -3.00 -4.68 3.57
C THR A 6 -1.49 -4.86 3.46
N VAL A 7 -0.94 -5.87 4.13
CA VAL A 7 0.51 -5.97 4.33
C VAL A 7 1.04 -7.37 4.08
N ALA A 8 1.92 -7.52 3.09
CA ALA A 8 2.72 -8.73 2.95
C ALA A 8 3.89 -8.71 3.92
N SER A 9 3.93 -9.66 4.85
CA SER A 9 5.05 -9.83 5.78
C SER A 9 5.42 -11.30 5.92
N ARG A 10 6.73 -11.58 6.02
CA ARG A 10 7.24 -12.94 6.22
C ARG A 10 7.49 -13.27 7.69
N HIS A 11 8.08 -12.32 8.43
CA HIS A 11 8.48 -12.48 9.84
C HIS A 11 7.76 -11.50 10.78
N GLY A 12 6.61 -10.97 10.35
CA GLY A 12 5.76 -10.07 11.14
C GLY A 12 6.24 -8.61 11.26
N ALA A 13 7.52 -8.32 11.06
CA ALA A 13 8.04 -6.96 11.27
C ALA A 13 7.39 -5.88 10.39
N THR A 14 7.02 -6.22 9.15
CA THR A 14 6.27 -5.29 8.28
C THR A 14 4.80 -5.23 8.66
N TRP A 15 4.22 -6.35 9.12
CA TRP A 15 2.85 -6.40 9.61
C TRP A 15 2.65 -5.43 10.78
N GLU A 16 3.56 -5.43 11.75
CA GLU A 16 3.56 -4.48 12.88
C GLU A 16 3.61 -3.01 12.42
N ILE A 17 4.28 -2.69 11.29
CA ILE A 17 4.22 -1.35 10.70
C ILE A 17 2.80 -1.05 10.20
N GLY A 18 2.16 -2.02 9.56
CA GLY A 18 0.76 -1.96 9.15
C GLY A 18 -0.19 -1.71 10.31
N GLU A 19 0.00 -2.41 11.43
CA GLU A 19 -0.81 -2.24 12.64
C GLU A 19 -0.68 -0.83 13.20
N VAL A 20 0.54 -0.27 13.27
CA VAL A 20 0.76 1.12 13.70
C VAL A 20 0.11 2.11 12.74
N ILE A 21 0.17 1.87 11.42
CA ILE A 21 -0.54 2.71 10.45
C ILE A 21 -2.04 2.65 10.71
N ALA A 22 -2.59 1.44 10.87
CA ALA A 22 -4.03 1.25 11.08
C ALA A 22 -4.51 1.93 12.37
N GLU A 23 -3.76 1.80 13.47
CA GLU A 23 -4.00 2.49 14.74
C GLU A 23 -4.09 4.00 14.54
N VAL A 24 -3.09 4.61 13.88
CA VAL A 24 -3.06 6.06 13.65
C VAL A 24 -4.23 6.51 12.77
N LEU A 25 -4.56 5.76 11.71
CA LEU A 25 -5.70 6.09 10.86
C LEU A 25 -7.02 6.03 11.66
N ALA A 26 -7.19 5.02 12.51
CA ALA A 26 -8.37 4.85 13.35
C ALA A 26 -8.48 5.97 14.41
N ASP A 27 -7.36 6.38 15.03
CA ASP A 27 -7.31 7.51 15.97
C ASP A 27 -7.73 8.84 15.33
N ARG A 28 -7.61 8.95 14.01
CA ARG A 28 -8.10 10.10 13.23
C ARG A 28 -9.56 9.96 12.79
N GLY A 29 -10.27 8.94 13.25
CA GLY A 29 -11.71 8.73 13.02
C GLY A 29 -12.04 8.01 11.70
N LEU A 30 -11.07 7.36 11.06
CA LEU A 30 -11.30 6.52 9.89
C LEU A 30 -11.76 5.12 10.32
N ASP A 31 -12.62 4.49 9.54
CA ASP A 31 -12.96 3.07 9.73
C ASP A 31 -11.86 2.24 9.07
N VAL A 32 -11.11 1.44 9.83
CA VAL A 32 -9.90 0.78 9.34
C VAL A 32 -9.98 -0.72 9.53
N GLU A 33 -9.63 -1.44 8.48
CA GLU A 33 -9.46 -2.88 8.52
C GLU A 33 -8.06 -3.28 8.07
N THR A 34 -7.45 -4.24 8.76
CA THR A 34 -6.13 -4.78 8.39
C THR A 34 -6.26 -6.22 7.91
N ARG A 35 -5.68 -6.56 6.75
CA ARG A 35 -5.69 -7.92 6.18
C ARG A 35 -4.36 -8.29 5.54
N ALA A 36 -4.07 -9.59 5.44
CA ALA A 36 -3.01 -10.04 4.55
C ALA A 36 -3.47 -9.94 3.08
N PRO A 37 -2.58 -9.69 2.11
CA PRO A 37 -2.96 -9.55 0.70
C PRO A 37 -3.74 -10.73 0.13
N GLU A 38 -3.42 -11.95 0.57
CA GLU A 38 -4.09 -13.20 0.25
C GLU A 38 -5.54 -13.28 0.76
N ASP A 39 -5.87 -12.57 1.85
CA ASP A 39 -7.20 -12.58 2.48
C ASP A 39 -8.11 -11.46 1.96
N VAL A 40 -7.55 -10.47 1.27
CA VAL A 40 -8.36 -9.50 0.55
C VAL A 40 -9.00 -10.26 -0.60
N ALA A 41 -10.32 -10.46 -0.65
CA ALA A 41 -10.97 -11.10 -1.81
C ALA A 41 -11.60 -10.07 -2.77
N THR A 42 -12.17 -9.01 -2.19
CA THR A 42 -12.82 -7.87 -2.87
C THR A 42 -12.44 -6.56 -2.18
N LEU A 43 -12.61 -5.44 -2.89
CA LEU A 43 -12.47 -4.07 -2.40
C LEU A 43 -13.83 -3.34 -2.31
N ASP A 44 -14.94 -4.06 -2.42
CA ASP A 44 -16.28 -3.49 -2.27
C ASP A 44 -16.46 -2.85 -0.90
N GLY A 45 -16.96 -1.60 -0.89
CA GLY A 45 -17.13 -0.81 0.32
C GLY A 45 -15.83 -0.31 0.96
N ILE A 46 -14.67 -0.53 0.35
CA ILE A 46 -13.42 0.11 0.72
C ILE A 46 -13.30 1.42 -0.05
N ASP A 47 -12.97 2.51 0.62
CA ASP A 47 -12.82 3.84 0.02
C ASP A 47 -11.36 4.13 -0.33
N ALA A 48 -10.40 3.60 0.42
CA ALA A 48 -8.96 3.82 0.23
C ALA A 48 -8.12 2.63 0.66
N VAL A 49 -6.89 2.52 0.14
CA VAL A 49 -5.97 1.41 0.44
C VAL A 49 -4.58 1.90 0.81
N VAL A 50 -4.03 1.36 1.90
CA VAL A 50 -2.60 1.42 2.22
C VAL A 50 -2.02 0.02 2.02
N LEU A 51 -1.19 -0.14 1.00
CA LEU A 51 -0.58 -1.41 0.64
C LEU A 51 0.90 -1.45 1.04
N GLY A 52 1.25 -2.42 1.87
CA GLY A 52 2.59 -2.64 2.40
C GLY A 52 3.22 -3.94 1.94
N SER A 53 4.54 -3.94 1.76
CA SER A 53 5.29 -5.19 1.56
C SER A 53 6.65 -5.17 2.25
N ALA A 54 7.04 -6.31 2.82
CA ALA A 54 8.45 -6.57 3.09
C ALA A 54 9.23 -6.62 1.76
N VAL A 55 10.50 -6.24 1.80
CA VAL A 55 11.38 -6.25 0.62
C VAL A 55 12.50 -7.27 0.81
N TYR A 56 12.56 -8.23 -0.10
CA TYR A 56 13.57 -9.28 -0.13
C TYR A 56 14.30 -9.22 -1.46
N LEU A 57 15.64 -9.08 -1.40
CA LEU A 57 16.50 -8.96 -2.59
C LEU A 57 15.97 -7.91 -3.58
N ALA A 58 15.64 -6.72 -3.07
CA ALA A 58 15.06 -5.61 -3.82
C ALA A 58 13.63 -5.77 -4.33
N HIS A 59 12.97 -6.91 -4.07
CA HIS A 59 11.63 -7.20 -4.57
C HIS A 59 10.56 -7.21 -3.49
N TRP A 60 9.36 -6.77 -3.86
CA TRP A 60 8.18 -6.94 -3.01
C TRP A 60 7.81 -8.43 -2.91
N MET A 61 7.21 -8.79 -1.77
CA MET A 61 6.75 -10.14 -1.53
C MET A 61 5.73 -10.55 -2.61
N PRO A 62 5.75 -11.83 -3.05
CA PRO A 62 4.83 -12.32 -4.07
C PRO A 62 3.37 -12.02 -3.74
N SER A 63 2.91 -12.23 -2.50
CA SER A 63 1.50 -12.00 -2.14
C SER A 63 1.02 -10.56 -2.35
N ALA A 64 1.89 -9.56 -2.15
CA ALA A 64 1.56 -8.17 -2.45
C ALA A 64 1.45 -7.91 -3.96
N ARG A 65 2.37 -8.49 -4.75
CA ARG A 65 2.33 -8.39 -6.22
C ARG A 65 1.12 -9.10 -6.80
N ASP A 66 0.82 -10.30 -6.29
CA ASP A 66 -0.34 -11.08 -6.68
C ASP A 66 -1.62 -10.28 -6.44
N LEU A 67 -1.80 -9.69 -5.25
CA LEU A 67 -2.92 -8.79 -4.93
C LEU A 67 -3.03 -7.63 -5.94
N VAL A 68 -1.91 -6.97 -6.24
CA VAL A 68 -1.88 -5.88 -7.23
C VAL A 68 -2.40 -6.39 -8.56
N ASP A 69 -1.89 -7.53 -9.06
CA ASP A 69 -2.30 -8.06 -10.35
C ASP A 69 -3.79 -8.43 -10.38
N ARG A 70 -4.31 -9.10 -9.35
CA ARG A 70 -5.73 -9.51 -9.30
C ARG A 70 -6.73 -8.38 -9.02
N GLN A 71 -6.30 -7.28 -8.38
CA GLN A 71 -7.18 -6.16 -8.00
C GLN A 71 -6.79 -4.84 -8.67
N THR A 72 -5.88 -4.81 -9.66
CA THR A 72 -5.39 -3.55 -10.27
C THR A 72 -6.52 -2.61 -10.68
N GLN A 73 -7.56 -3.14 -11.35
CA GLN A 73 -8.68 -2.33 -11.83
C GLN A 73 -9.47 -1.68 -10.68
N GLU A 74 -9.64 -2.39 -9.56
CA GLU A 74 -10.34 -1.88 -8.39
C GLU A 74 -9.48 -0.94 -7.53
N LEU A 75 -8.18 -1.23 -7.43
CA LEU A 75 -7.21 -0.39 -6.73
C LEU A 75 -7.07 0.99 -7.40
N ARG A 76 -7.01 1.04 -8.74
CA ARG A 76 -6.86 2.29 -9.50
C ARG A 76 -8.05 3.25 -9.36
N LYS A 77 -9.22 2.75 -8.95
CA LYS A 77 -10.42 3.56 -8.73
C LYS A 77 -10.39 4.32 -7.40
N ARG A 78 -9.37 4.07 -6.57
CA ARG A 78 -9.32 4.51 -5.19
C ARG A 78 -7.99 5.19 -4.89
N PRO A 79 -7.92 6.04 -3.86
CA PRO A 79 -6.68 6.50 -3.29
C PRO A 79 -5.84 5.32 -2.79
N VAL A 80 -4.61 5.18 -3.31
CA VAL A 80 -3.66 4.15 -2.89
C VAL A 80 -2.36 4.79 -2.40
N TRP A 81 -1.89 4.36 -1.23
CA TRP A 81 -0.55 4.62 -0.72
C TRP A 81 0.22 3.33 -0.61
N LEU A 82 1.51 3.41 -0.93
CA LEU A 82 2.42 2.29 -0.84
C LEU A 82 3.38 2.49 0.32
N PHE A 83 3.73 1.42 1.02
CA PHE A 83 4.92 1.42 1.84
C PHE A 83 5.70 0.13 1.69
N SER A 84 6.98 0.20 2.01
CA SER A 84 7.78 -1.02 2.07
C SER A 84 8.79 -0.99 3.20
N SER A 85 9.16 -2.17 3.68
CA SER A 85 10.15 -2.34 4.74
C SER A 85 11.23 -3.32 4.30
N GLY A 86 12.47 -2.82 4.21
CA GLY A 86 13.63 -3.60 3.76
C GLY A 86 14.65 -3.84 4.86
N LEU A 87 15.73 -4.57 4.53
CA LEU A 87 16.78 -4.93 5.48
C LEU A 87 17.34 -3.72 6.24
N ALA A 88 17.53 -3.91 7.55
CA ALA A 88 18.03 -2.95 8.55
C ALA A 88 19.14 -1.97 8.08
N VAL A 89 20.11 -2.44 7.30
CA VAL A 89 21.36 -1.74 6.99
C VAL A 89 21.41 -1.04 5.64
N GLN A 90 20.51 -1.36 4.71
CA GLN A 90 20.44 -0.59 3.47
C GLN A 90 19.69 0.72 3.76
N PRO A 91 20.06 1.85 3.15
CA PRO A 91 19.18 3.01 3.14
C PRO A 91 17.78 2.55 2.72
N ALA A 92 16.74 2.94 3.47
CA ALA A 92 15.38 2.48 3.17
C ALA A 92 14.99 2.78 1.72
N ALA A 93 15.40 3.94 1.20
CA ALA A 93 15.19 4.37 -0.18
C ALA A 93 15.87 3.47 -1.24
N SER A 94 16.95 2.76 -0.90
CA SER A 94 17.64 1.84 -1.80
C SER A 94 17.23 0.38 -1.60
N ALA A 95 16.31 0.11 -0.67
CA ALA A 95 15.89 -1.25 -0.39
C ALA A 95 15.08 -1.86 -1.52
N ASN A 96 14.34 -1.03 -2.28
CA ASN A 96 13.48 -1.46 -3.38
C ASN A 96 14.22 -1.34 -4.72
N SER A 97 13.88 -2.22 -5.67
CA SER A 97 14.17 -2.00 -7.08
C SER A 97 13.47 -0.71 -7.54
N PRO A 98 14.20 0.30 -8.05
CA PRO A 98 13.59 1.54 -8.54
C PRO A 98 12.60 1.28 -9.68
N HIS A 99 12.92 0.33 -10.56
CA HIS A 99 12.07 -0.05 -11.68
C HIS A 99 10.75 -0.67 -11.21
N GLU A 100 10.81 -1.63 -10.28
CA GLU A 100 9.61 -2.26 -9.74
C GLU A 100 8.74 -1.25 -8.99
N LEU A 101 9.35 -0.37 -8.20
CA LEU A 101 8.61 0.65 -7.46
C LEU A 101 7.91 1.64 -8.41
N LEU A 102 8.58 2.09 -9.46
CA LEU A 102 7.97 2.95 -10.49
C LEU A 102 6.80 2.24 -11.17
N ALA A 103 7.00 0.98 -11.59
CA ALA A 103 5.96 0.18 -12.21
C ALA A 103 4.72 0.02 -11.29
N LEU A 104 4.92 -0.29 -10.01
CA LEU A 104 3.84 -0.41 -9.03
C LEU A 104 3.09 0.91 -8.84
N ARG A 105 3.82 2.03 -8.74
CA ARG A 105 3.20 3.36 -8.59
C ARG A 105 2.36 3.72 -9.80
N ASP A 106 2.85 3.47 -11.01
CA ASP A 106 2.15 3.77 -12.25
C ASP A 106 0.96 2.82 -12.48
N GLN A 107 1.12 1.53 -12.15
CA GLN A 107 0.07 0.52 -12.23
C GLN A 107 -1.08 0.80 -11.27
N LEU A 108 -0.82 1.42 -10.12
CA LEU A 108 -1.85 1.70 -9.10
C LEU A 108 -2.29 3.16 -9.05
N LEU A 109 -1.66 4.05 -9.81
CA LEU A 109 -1.81 5.50 -9.67
C LEU A 109 -1.58 5.95 -8.21
N ALA A 110 -0.57 5.36 -7.57
CA ALA A 110 -0.33 5.53 -6.15
C ALA A 110 0.04 7.00 -5.83
N ARG A 111 -0.64 7.56 -4.82
CA ARG A 111 -0.43 8.95 -4.36
C ARG A 111 0.96 9.15 -3.78
N GLY A 112 1.55 8.11 -3.21
CA GLY A 112 2.90 8.16 -2.67
C GLY A 112 3.42 6.79 -2.29
N HIS A 113 4.73 6.74 -2.03
CA HIS A 113 5.41 5.60 -1.45
C HIS A 113 6.31 6.04 -0.31
N ARG A 114 6.33 5.26 0.78
CA ARG A 114 7.30 5.43 1.88
C ARG A 114 8.10 4.16 2.11
N SER A 115 9.42 4.30 2.15
CA SER A 115 10.30 3.20 2.57
C SER A 115 10.65 3.34 4.04
N PHE A 116 10.52 2.25 4.79
CA PHE A 116 10.97 2.12 6.17
C PHE A 116 12.13 1.15 6.26
N ARG A 117 12.96 1.31 7.30
CA ARG A 117 13.89 0.26 7.70
C ARG A 117 13.09 -0.92 8.27
N GLY A 118 13.73 -2.08 8.36
CA GLY A 118 13.14 -3.31 8.89
C GLY A 118 13.85 -3.80 10.13
N ARG A 119 13.28 -4.84 10.73
CA ARG A 119 13.87 -5.61 11.82
C ARG A 119 14.53 -6.86 11.25
N LEU A 120 15.77 -7.11 11.64
CA LEU A 120 16.47 -8.33 11.32
C LEU A 120 16.67 -9.14 12.59
N ASP A 121 16.03 -10.30 12.66
CA ASP A 121 16.25 -11.31 13.69
C ASP A 121 16.75 -12.57 13.00
N ARG A 122 18.02 -12.94 13.24
CA ARG A 122 18.65 -14.07 12.55
C ARG A 122 18.11 -15.43 13.01
N SER A 123 17.50 -15.47 14.19
CA SER A 123 16.89 -16.69 14.75
C SER A 123 15.64 -17.10 13.98
N LEU A 124 14.93 -16.12 13.40
CA LEU A 124 13.71 -16.35 12.60
C LEU A 124 14.00 -16.70 11.13
N LEU A 125 15.25 -16.55 10.68
CA LEU A 125 15.61 -16.79 9.28
C LEU A 125 15.71 -18.29 8.96
N THR A 126 15.34 -18.65 7.73
CA THR A 126 15.70 -19.92 7.12
C THR A 126 17.19 -19.99 6.76
N PHE A 127 17.70 -21.18 6.48
CA PHE A 127 19.10 -21.36 6.02
C PHE A 127 19.39 -20.54 4.75
N THR A 128 18.48 -20.56 3.78
CA THR A 128 18.61 -19.81 2.53
C THR A 128 18.62 -18.30 2.76
N GLU A 129 17.75 -17.79 3.65
CA GLU A 129 17.75 -16.36 4.00
C GLU A 129 19.04 -15.95 4.70
N ARG A 130 19.55 -16.77 5.63
CA ARG A 130 20.86 -16.53 6.27
C ARG A 130 21.98 -16.46 5.25
N ALA A 131 22.01 -17.37 4.28
CA ALA A 131 23.00 -17.36 3.21
C ALA A 131 22.89 -16.10 2.33
N ALA A 132 21.67 -15.69 1.97
CA ALA A 132 21.43 -14.50 1.16
C ALA A 132 21.89 -13.20 1.84
N ILE A 133 21.80 -13.11 3.16
CA ILE A 133 22.27 -11.95 3.92
C ILE A 133 23.71 -12.06 4.40
N ALA A 134 24.39 -13.20 4.23
CA ALA A 134 25.75 -13.40 4.73
C ALA A 134 26.77 -12.47 4.06
N GLY A 135 26.56 -12.12 2.79
CA GLY A 135 27.36 -11.13 2.07
C GLY A 135 26.92 -9.68 2.32
N ALA A 136 25.71 -9.46 2.84
CA ALA A 136 25.27 -8.16 3.28
C ALA A 136 25.85 -7.89 4.67
N ARG A 137 26.39 -6.70 4.92
CA ARG A 137 26.83 -6.28 6.27
C ARG A 137 25.64 -6.03 7.21
N ALA A 138 24.62 -6.88 7.15
CA ALA A 138 23.37 -6.74 7.87
C ALA A 138 23.53 -7.03 9.36
N ARG A 139 23.37 -5.96 10.14
CA ARG A 139 23.35 -6.00 11.60
C ARG A 139 21.97 -6.45 12.07
N GLU A 140 21.99 -7.44 12.95
CA GLU A 140 20.81 -7.87 13.69
C GLU A 140 20.25 -6.71 14.54
N GLY A 141 18.96 -6.77 14.84
CA GLY A 141 18.25 -5.77 15.64
C GLY A 141 17.05 -5.15 14.93
N ASP A 142 16.31 -4.34 15.67
CA ASP A 142 15.23 -3.52 15.15
C ASP A 142 15.74 -2.13 14.78
N HIS A 143 15.54 -1.74 13.52
CA HIS A 143 15.96 -0.44 13.00
C HIS A 143 14.76 0.37 12.51
N ARG A 144 13.53 -0.11 12.77
CA ARG A 144 12.30 0.60 12.43
C ARG A 144 12.19 1.85 13.29
N ASP A 145 11.86 2.97 12.63
CA ASP A 145 11.49 4.20 13.30
C ASP A 145 9.96 4.28 13.36
N MET A 146 9.38 3.83 14.47
CA MET A 146 7.93 3.85 14.66
C MET A 146 7.38 5.27 14.79
N GLY A 147 8.20 6.25 15.17
CA GLY A 147 7.82 7.67 15.13
C GLY A 147 7.63 8.15 13.70
N ALA A 148 8.54 7.79 12.80
CA ALA A 148 8.42 8.08 11.37
C ALA A 148 7.24 7.35 10.71
N VAL A 149 6.92 6.12 11.15
CA VAL A 149 5.72 5.40 10.70
C VAL A 149 4.46 6.16 11.12
N ARG A 150 4.35 6.55 12.40
CA ARG A 150 3.19 7.30 12.91
C ARG A 150 3.03 8.65 12.23
N ALA A 151 4.12 9.37 12.00
CA ALA A 151 4.11 10.66 11.30
C ALA A 151 3.60 10.49 9.86
N TRP A 152 4.09 9.49 9.13
CA TRP A 152 3.61 9.23 7.76
C TRP A 152 2.15 8.77 7.73
N ALA A 153 1.72 7.93 8.68
CA ALA A 153 0.31 7.53 8.78
C ALA A 153 -0.61 8.73 9.07
N ALA A 154 -0.16 9.68 9.89
CA ALA A 154 -0.86 10.94 10.11
C ALA A 154 -0.99 11.77 8.81
N GLU A 155 0.07 11.88 8.02
CA GLU A 155 0.01 12.54 6.69
C GLU A 155 -1.02 11.86 5.76
N VAL A 156 -1.08 10.53 5.75
CA VAL A 156 -2.08 9.77 4.97
C VAL A 156 -3.49 10.05 5.46
N ALA A 157 -3.72 10.07 6.78
CA ALA A 157 -5.02 10.39 7.36
C ALA A 157 -5.47 11.81 7.01
N ASP A 158 -4.56 12.78 7.16
CA ASP A 158 -4.82 14.20 6.86
C ASP A 158 -5.18 14.38 5.38
N ASP A 159 -4.50 13.68 4.48
CA ASP A 159 -4.82 13.71 3.05
C ASP A 159 -6.18 13.09 2.70
N LEU A 160 -6.56 12.00 3.37
CA LEU A 160 -7.86 11.36 3.22
C LEU A 160 -9.00 12.26 3.72
N ILE A 161 -8.83 12.88 4.89
CA ILE A 161 -9.82 13.76 5.50
C ILE A 161 -9.99 15.04 4.68
N ALA A 162 -8.90 15.59 4.15
CA ALA A 162 -8.94 16.80 3.32
C ALA A 162 -9.57 16.54 1.94
N ARG A 163 -9.54 15.30 1.43
CA ARG A 163 -10.06 14.92 0.10
C ARG A 163 -10.95 13.69 0.17
N PRO A 164 -12.15 13.83 0.76
CA PRO A 164 -13.07 12.69 0.96
C PRO A 164 -13.62 12.15 -0.37
N GLU A 165 -13.67 12.97 -1.43
CA GLU A 165 -14.22 12.57 -2.73
C GLU A 165 -13.16 12.68 -3.84
N SER A 166 -12.68 11.54 -4.32
CA SER A 166 -12.04 11.43 -5.64
C SER A 166 -12.39 10.09 -6.27
N LEU A 167 -13.69 9.85 -6.40
CA LEU A 167 -14.21 9.06 -7.50
C LEU A 167 -14.44 10.05 -8.65
N PRO A 168 -13.92 9.85 -9.88
CA PRO A 168 -14.51 10.53 -11.01
C PRO A 168 -15.97 10.08 -11.05
N ALA A 169 -16.89 11.01 -10.79
CA ALA A 169 -18.29 10.79 -11.11
C ALA A 169 -18.33 10.40 -12.58
N LEU A 170 -18.65 9.14 -12.86
CA LEU A 170 -19.05 8.73 -14.19
C LEU A 170 -20.25 9.62 -14.50
N SER A 171 -20.06 10.55 -15.43
CA SER A 171 -21.11 11.43 -15.92
C SER A 171 -22.16 10.56 -16.61
N GLU A 172 -23.16 10.12 -15.85
CA GLU A 172 -24.45 9.72 -16.40
C GLU A 172 -25.15 10.98 -16.92
N GLY A 173 -25.64 10.91 -18.16
CA GLY A 173 -26.67 11.85 -18.63
C GLY A 173 -26.30 12.77 -19.79
N ALA A 174 -25.77 12.23 -20.89
CA ALA A 174 -26.07 12.82 -22.20
C ALA A 174 -27.40 12.21 -22.70
N THR A 175 -28.51 12.65 -22.11
CA THR A 175 -29.85 12.39 -22.64
C THR A 175 -29.96 13.11 -23.98
N LEU A 176 -29.80 12.36 -25.08
CA LEU A 176 -30.14 12.83 -26.42
C LEU A 176 -31.65 13.09 -26.45
N ARG A 177 -32.03 14.37 -26.27
CA ARG A 177 -33.40 14.83 -26.56
C ARG A 177 -33.64 14.72 -28.06
N HIS A 178 -34.50 13.79 -28.42
CA HIS A 178 -35.17 13.70 -29.71
C HIS A 178 -36.04 14.95 -29.91
N GLU A 179 -35.75 15.79 -30.90
CA GLU A 179 -36.72 16.77 -31.40
C GLU A 179 -37.59 16.13 -32.49
N PRO A 180 -38.92 16.25 -32.45
CA PRO A 180 -39.78 15.91 -33.57
C PRO A 180 -39.86 17.10 -34.54
N ARG A 181 -39.42 16.90 -35.79
CA ARG A 181 -39.72 17.83 -36.89
C ARG A 181 -41.21 17.77 -37.20
N HIS A 182 -41.98 18.72 -36.69
CA HIS A 182 -43.22 19.16 -37.31
C HIS A 182 -42.88 20.20 -38.38
N ALA A 183 -43.20 19.90 -39.63
CA ALA A 183 -43.49 20.91 -40.64
C ALA A 183 -44.84 20.53 -41.24
N ALA A 184 -45.83 21.38 -40.98
CA ALA A 184 -47.14 21.33 -41.59
C ALA A 184 -47.24 22.40 -42.68
N VAL A 185 -48.10 22.09 -43.65
CA VAL A 185 -48.64 22.90 -44.77
C VAL A 185 -47.79 22.93 -46.04
#